data_AF-A0A0M2PKB8-F1
#
_entry.id   AF-A0A0M2PKB8-F1
#
_cell.length_a   1.000
_cell.length_b   1.000
_cell.length_c   1.000
_cell.angle_alpha   90.00
_cell.angle_beta   90.00
_cell.angle_gamma   90.00
#
_symmetry.space_group_name_H-M   'P 1'
#
loop_
_entity.id
_entity.type
_entity.pdbx_description
1 polymer ?
#
loop_
_entity_poly.entity_id
_entity_poly.type
_entity_poly.pdbx_seq_one_letter_code
_entity_poly.pdbx_strand_id
1 'polypeptide(L)' 'MEIIKRTRKRYLVTIESKIHTIVIVVIAYDDEDMSRILRNQYGRLLVDDNGNRIAQVTFTVTELGKYVAKGDSD' A
#
# COMPACT_ATOMS: atom_id res chain seq x y z
N MET A 1 18.47 0.44 -23.36
CA MET A 1 17.16 0.08 -22.78
C MET A 1 17.33 0.04 -21.27
N GLU A 2 16.91 1.09 -20.56
CA GLU A 2 17.00 1.14 -19.11
C GLU A 2 15.91 0.26 -18.49
N ILE A 3 16.31 -0.79 -17.80
CA ILE A 3 15.40 -1.60 -16.99
C ILE A 3 15.13 -0.79 -15.72
N ILE A 4 13.98 -0.12 -15.63
CA ILE A 4 13.53 0.50 -14.38
C ILE A 4 13.23 -0.65 -13.40
N LYS A 5 14.22 -1.00 -12.57
CA LYS A 5 14.06 -1.98 -11.49
C LYS A 5 13.21 -1.35 -10.39
N ARG A 6 11.89 -1.53 -10.45
CA ARG A 6 11.01 -1.19 -9.33
C ARG A 6 11.07 -2.30 -8.28
N THR A 7 11.63 -2.00 -7.11
CA THR A 7 11.65 -2.92 -5.98
C THR A 7 10.28 -2.90 -5.30
N ARG A 8 9.64 -4.06 -5.14
CA ARG A 8 8.40 -4.15 -4.36
C ARG A 8 8.71 -3.88 -2.90
N LYS A 9 7.81 -3.21 -2.20
CA LYS A 9 7.89 -2.89 -0.78
C LYS A 9 6.65 -3.46 -0.10
N ARG A 10 6.84 -3.94 1.13
CA ARG A 10 5.77 -4.31 2.05
C ARG A 10 5.50 -3.12 2.96
N TYR A 11 4.28 -2.66 2.95
CA TYR A 11 3.76 -1.62 3.84
C TYR A 11 2.88 -2.30 4.88
N LEU A 12 3.25 -2.19 6.15
CA LEU A 12 2.36 -2.51 7.26
C LEU A 12 1.62 -1.22 7.62
N VAL A 13 0.38 -1.12 7.17
CA VAL A 13 -0.45 0.08 7.31
C VAL A 13 -1.37 -0.10 8.51
N THR A 14 -1.37 0.88 9.40
CA THR A 14 -2.32 1.00 10.50
C THR A 14 -3.33 2.09 10.16
N ILE A 15 -4.60 1.73 10.17
CA ILE A 15 -5.75 2.64 10.04
C ILE A 15 -6.41 2.74 11.41
N GLU A 16 -6.32 3.90 12.03
CA GLU A 16 -6.89 4.17 13.35
C GLU A 16 -8.07 5.13 13.23
N SER A 17 -9.24 4.66 13.64
CA SER A 17 -10.46 5.47 13.77
C SER A 17 -10.84 5.59 15.24
N LYS A 18 -11.87 6.40 15.55
CA LYS A 18 -12.38 6.52 16.92
C LYS A 18 -12.91 5.20 17.52
N ILE A 19 -13.28 4.24 16.67
CA ILE A 19 -14.01 3.03 17.09
C ILE A 19 -13.14 1.78 16.91
N HIS A 20 -12.30 1.74 15.87
CA HIS A 20 -11.51 0.58 15.51
C HIS A 20 -10.11 0.97 15.04
N THR A 21 -9.15 0.10 15.36
CA THR A 21 -7.81 0.09 14.77
C THR A 21 -7.69 -1.16 13.91
N ILE A 22 -7.27 -0.98 12.66
CA ILE A 22 -7.10 -2.07 11.69
C ILE A 22 -5.66 -2.02 11.19
N VAL A 23 -5.05 -3.20 11.08
CA VAL A 23 -3.71 -3.35 10.49
C VAL A 23 -3.84 -4.18 9.22
N ILE A 24 -3.32 -3.65 8.13
CA ILE A 24 -3.33 -4.30 6.81
C ILE A 24 -1.93 -4.31 6.21
N VAL A 25 -1.64 -5.34 5.44
CA VAL A 25 -0.40 -5.44 4.67
C VAL A 25 -0.70 -5.05 3.22
N VAL A 26 0.02 -4.06 2.70
CA VAL A 26 -0.05 -3.63 1.29
C VAL A 26 1.29 -3.90 0.62
N ILE A 27 1.27 -4.53 -0.55
CA ILE A 27 2.46 -4.70 -1.38
C ILE A 27 2.38 -3.69 -2.52
N ALA A 28 3.32 -2.76 -2.59
CA ALA A 28 3.34 -1.69 -3.58
C ALA A 28 4.78 -1.34 -3.97
N TYR A 29 4.98 -0.61 -5.06
CA TYR A 29 6.32 -0.22 -5.50
C TYR A 29 6.84 1.06 -4.83
N ASP A 30 5.92 1.95 -4.47
CA ASP A 30 6.19 3.24 -3.84
C ASP A 30 4.96 3.70 -3.03
N ASP A 31 5.13 4.81 -2.32
CA ASP A 31 4.13 5.34 -1.38
C ASP A 31 2.88 5.84 -2.10
N GLU A 32 3.01 6.28 -3.36
CA GLU A 32 1.89 6.72 -4.19
C GLU A 32 1.03 5.54 -4.61
N ASP A 33 1.66 4.46 -5.09
CA ASP A 33 0.98 3.22 -5.45
C ASP A 33 0.30 2.58 -4.24
N MET A 34 0.97 2.56 -3.08
CA MET A 34 0.39 2.13 -1.81
C MET A 34 -0.85 2.96 -1.44
N SER A 35 -0.73 4.29 -1.50
CA SER A 35 -1.84 5.20 -1.19
C SER A 35 -3.03 5.03 -2.14
N ARG A 36 -2.76 4.76 -3.42
CA ARG A 36 -3.78 4.46 -4.42
C ARG A 36 -4.51 3.16 -4.11
N ILE A 37 -3.78 2.10 -3.74
CA ILE A 37 -4.37 0.82 -3.31
C ILE A 37 -5.25 1.04 -2.07
N LEU A 38 -4.77 1.78 -1.07
CA LEU A 38 -5.54 2.11 0.12
C LEU A 38 -6.84 2.83 -0.20
N ARG A 39 -6.82 3.86 -1.05
CA ARG A 39 -8.03 4.59 -1.44
C ARG A 39 -9.03 3.69 -2.18
N ASN A 40 -8.55 2.87 -3.11
CA ASN A 40 -9.42 2.06 -3.96
C ASN A 40 -10.04 0.87 -3.21
N GLN A 41 -9.27 0.21 -2.34
CA GLN A 41 -9.72 -1.01 -1.65
C GLN A 41 -10.32 -0.73 -0.27
N TYR A 42 -9.83 0.32 0.40
CA TYR A 42 -10.16 0.61 1.80
C TYR A 42 -10.71 2.04 1.99
N GLY A 43 -11.09 2.74 0.91
CA GLY A 43 -11.55 4.14 0.99
C GLY A 43 -12.67 4.38 2.00
N ARG A 44 -13.60 3.43 2.15
CA ARG A 44 -14.69 3.48 3.15
C ARG A 44 -14.22 3.46 4.60
N LEU A 45 -12.98 3.03 4.86
CA LEU A 45 -12.36 3.09 6.19
C LEU A 45 -11.67 4.43 6.45
N LEU A 46 -11.43 5.22 5.40
CA LEU A 46 -10.64 6.45 5.46
C LEU A 46 -11.53 7.69 5.50
N VAL A 47 -12.66 7.65 4.80
CA VAL A 47 -13.62 8.76 4.68
C VAL A 47 -15.05 8.31 4.96
N ASP A 48 -15.87 9.21 5.50
CA ASP A 48 -17.31 9.03 5.63
C ASP A 48 -18.05 9.28 4.29
N ASP A 49 -19.38 9.11 4.30
CA ASP A 49 -20.23 9.32 3.14
C ASP A 49 -20.22 10.77 2.60
N ASN A 50 -19.72 11.73 3.39
CA ASN A 50 -19.56 13.13 3.02
C ASN A 50 -18.13 13.45 2.53
N GLY A 51 -17.24 12.46 2.49
CA GLY A 51 -15.84 12.63 2.12
C GLY A 51 -14.96 13.19 3.24
N ASN A 52 -15.48 13.32 4.47
CA ASN A 52 -14.68 13.75 5.60
C ASN A 52 -13.78 12.62 6.05
N ARG A 53 -12.52 12.94 6.37
CA ARG A 53 -11.58 11.97 6.90
C ARG A 53 -12.00 11.51 8.30
N ILE A 54 -12.15 10.19 8.47
CA ILE A 54 -12.56 9.57 9.75
C ILE A 54 -11.47 8.72 10.40
N ALA A 55 -10.34 8.51 9.71
CA ALA A 55 -9.24 7.71 10.21
C ALA A 55 -7.86 8.34 9.98
N GLN A 56 -6.97 8.14 10.95
CA GLN A 56 -5.55 8.37 10.82
C GLN A 56 -4.90 7.15 10.17
N VAL A 57 -3.96 7.40 9.26
CA VAL A 57 -3.21 6.34 8.56
C VAL A 57 -1.74 6.53 8.89
N THR A 58 -1.10 5.48 9.36
CA THR A 58 0.35 5.39 9.53
C THR A 58 0.84 4.11 8.85
N PHE A 59 2.12 4.08 8.46
CA PHE A 59 2.68 2.87 7.89
C PHE A 59 4.16 2.73 8.19
N THR A 60 4.61 1.48 8.25
CA THR A 60 6.03 1.13 8.20
C THR A 60 6.32 0.39 6.90
N VAL A 61 7.51 0.61 6.35
CA VAL A 61 7.92 0.07 5.06
C VAL A 61 9.07 -0.92 5.23
N THR A 62 9.02 -2.02 4.49
CA THR A 62 10.12 -2.98 4.36
C THR A 62 10.33 -3.25 2.88
N GLU A 63 11.55 -3.03 2.38
CA GLU A 63 11.87 -3.43 1.01
C GLU A 63 11.81 -4.95 0.88
N LEU A 64 11.15 -5.43 -0.17
CA LEU A 64 11.14 -6.84 -0.52
C LEU A 64 12.25 -7.09 -1.54
N GLY A 65 12.82 -8.30 -1.51
CA GLY A 65 13.84 -8.70 -2.49
C GLY A 65 13.41 -8.42 -3.93
N LYS A 66 14.39 -8.16 -4.79
CA LYS A 66 14.16 -7.85 -6.21
C LYS A 66 13.48 -9.04 -6.89
N TYR A 67 12.29 -8.84 -7.44
CA TYR A 67 11.69 -9.82 -8.34
C TYR A 67 12.51 -9.83 -9.64
N VAL A 68 13.29 -10.89 -9.87
CA VAL A 68 13.89 -11.16 -11.17
C VAL A 68 12.86 -12.00 -11.92
N ALA A 69 12.15 -11.40 -12.87
CA ALA A 69 11.40 -12.18 -13.84
C ALA A 69 12.42 -13.02 -14.62
N LYS A 70 12.50 -14.33 -14.36
CA LYS A 70 13.11 -15.25 -15.30
C LYS A 70 12.21 -15.22 -16.53
N GLY A 71 12.71 -14.67 -17.63
CA GLY A 71 12.10 -14.94 -18.92
C GLY A 71 12.25 -16.43 -19.16
N ASP A 72 11.13 -17.12 -19.29
CA ASP A 72 11.12 -18.49 -19.80
C ASP A 72 11.80 -18.46 -21.17
N SER A 73 12.99 -19.05 -21.21
CA SER A 73 13.75 -19.29 -22.43
C SER A 73 13.70 -20.79 -22.62
N ASP A 74 12.76 -21.24 -23.45
CA ASP A 74 12.83 -22.49 -24.21
C ASP A 74 12.19 -22.22 -25.58
#